data_AF-G5A9J1-F1
#
_entry.id   AF-G5A9J1-F1
#
_cell.length_a   1.000
_cell.length_b   1.000
_cell.length_c   1.000
_cell.angle_alpha   90.00
_cell.angle_beta   90.00
_cell.angle_gamma   90.00
#
_symmetry.space_group_name_H-M   'P 1'
#
loop_
_entity.id
_entity.type
_entity.pdbx_description
1 polymer ?
#
loop_
_entity_poly.entity_id
_entity_poly.type
_entity_poly.pdbx_seq_one_letter_code
_entity_poly.pdbx_strand_id
1 'polypeptide(L)'
;MPGLNDRLINAWERTQVELHGAYSTDRVLALAQYTQEKSWAHIAMMLLVTPLACLTITVLSDVLPLADPSDGVEANKMFQVRQFYTFVIISFLCAQQFRTSVRALPYPNWRVVRNSIVIAFLTVAVLYGLALWTGFPVPFSIIIAIPSWVVFITISMAIEWLRLIRQNPGIETMVLNTAKV
;
A
#
# COMPACT_ATOMS: atom_id res chain seq x y z
N MET A 1 19.04 -21.24 33.88
CA MET A 1 17.69 -20.76 33.51
C MET A 1 17.86 -19.38 32.91
N PRO A 2 17.38 -19.10 31.69
CA PRO A 2 17.56 -17.78 31.07
C PRO A 2 16.90 -16.70 31.93
N GLY A 3 17.58 -15.57 32.10
CA GLY A 3 17.12 -14.46 32.93
C GLY A 3 15.87 -13.79 32.33
N LEU A 4 15.17 -13.01 33.16
CA LEU A 4 14.01 -12.23 32.69
C LEU A 4 14.38 -11.31 31.51
N ASN A 5 15.57 -10.69 31.56
CA ASN A 5 16.11 -9.89 30.46
C ASN A 5 16.31 -10.72 29.19
N ASP A 6 16.90 -11.91 29.27
CA ASP A 6 17.11 -12.77 28.10
C ASP A 6 15.79 -13.18 27.45
N ARG A 7 14.74 -13.37 28.27
CA ARG A 7 13.39 -13.67 27.78
C ARG A 7 12.74 -12.47 27.10
N LEU A 8 12.91 -11.26 27.64
CA LEU A 8 12.40 -10.02 27.04
C LEU A 8 13.14 -9.67 25.75
N ILE A 9 14.46 -9.84 25.73
CA ILE A 9 15.28 -9.66 24.52
C ILE A 9 14.88 -10.67 23.46
N ASN A 10 14.77 -11.97 23.80
CA ASN A 10 14.31 -12.97 22.84
C ASN A 10 12.88 -12.70 22.34
N ALA A 11 11.97 -12.22 23.21
CA ALA A 11 10.63 -11.85 22.79
C ALA A 11 10.64 -10.65 21.83
N TRP A 12 11.47 -9.65 22.12
CA TRP A 12 11.67 -8.48 21.28
C TRP A 12 12.30 -8.84 19.93
N GLU A 13 13.39 -9.60 19.92
CA GLU A 13 14.06 -10.07 18.72
C GLU A 13 13.13 -10.90 17.82
N ARG A 14 12.28 -11.74 18.41
CA ARG A 14 11.24 -12.50 17.67
C ARG A 14 10.19 -11.60 17.02
N THR A 15 9.92 -10.42 17.57
CA THR A 15 9.01 -9.44 16.93
C THR A 15 9.70 -8.61 15.85
N GLN A 16 11.04 -8.58 15.84
CA GLN A 16 11.81 -7.90 14.81
C GLN A 16 11.91 -8.76 13.56
N VAL A 17 10.96 -8.56 12.66
CA VAL A 17 10.90 -9.17 11.32
C VAL A 17 12.20 -8.93 10.54
N GLU A 18 12.89 -7.81 10.78
CA GLU A 18 14.18 -7.49 10.16
C GLU A 18 15.32 -8.44 10.54
N LEU A 19 15.34 -8.98 11.78
CA LEU A 19 16.36 -9.93 12.22
C LEU A 19 16.16 -11.35 11.66
N HIS A 20 14.94 -11.67 11.26
CA HIS A 20 14.56 -12.99 10.74
C HIS A 20 14.43 -13.00 9.21
N GLY A 21 14.61 -11.85 8.56
CA GLY A 21 14.66 -11.71 7.11
C GLY A 21 15.94 -12.30 6.54
N ALA A 22 16.08 -13.63 6.54
CA ALA A 22 17.10 -14.30 5.75
C ALA A 22 16.84 -13.95 4.28
N TYR A 23 17.67 -13.08 3.70
CA TYR A 23 17.67 -12.86 2.25
C TYR A 23 17.92 -14.21 1.60
N SER A 24 16.89 -14.77 0.96
CA SER A 24 17.01 -16.04 0.23
C SER A 24 18.21 -15.94 -0.71
N THR A 25 19.11 -16.92 -0.62
CA THR A 25 20.30 -17.04 -1.49
C THR A 25 19.92 -16.97 -2.97
N ASP A 26 18.73 -17.48 -3.32
CA ASP A 26 18.17 -17.46 -4.67
C ASP A 26 17.93 -16.03 -5.17
N ARG A 27 17.52 -15.10 -4.29
CA ARG A 27 17.31 -13.69 -4.67
C ARG A 27 18.63 -12.98 -4.96
N VAL A 28 19.66 -13.26 -4.17
CA VAL A 28 21.00 -12.69 -4.37
C VAL A 28 21.62 -13.24 -5.66
N LEU A 29 21.47 -14.55 -5.89
CA LEU A 29 21.94 -15.19 -7.13
C LEU A 29 21.21 -14.64 -8.36
N ALA A 30 19.89 -14.47 -8.29
CA ALA A 30 19.10 -13.89 -9.38
C ALA A 30 19.50 -12.44 -9.70
N LEU A 31 19.83 -11.64 -8.68
CA LEU A 31 20.32 -10.27 -8.88
C LEU A 31 21.71 -10.25 -9.54
N ALA A 32 22.61 -11.15 -9.11
CA ALA A 32 23.94 -11.28 -9.69
C ALA A 32 23.88 -11.70 -11.17
N GLN A 33 23.03 -12.69 -11.48
CA GLN A 33 22.76 -13.12 -12.85
C GLN A 33 22.19 -11.98 -13.70
N TYR A 34 21.16 -11.29 -13.20
CA TYR A 34 20.56 -10.15 -13.90
C TYR A 34 21.58 -9.05 -14.22
N THR A 35 22.49 -8.76 -13.29
CA THR A 35 23.52 -7.73 -13.45
C THR A 35 24.61 -8.16 -14.44
N GLN A 36 24.94 -9.45 -14.51
CA GLN A 36 25.92 -9.98 -15.48
C GLN A 36 25.35 -10.11 -16.89
N GLU A 37 24.08 -10.50 -17.03
CA GLU A 37 23.47 -10.78 -18.33
C GLU A 37 22.94 -9.53 -19.03
N LYS A 38 22.56 -8.49 -18.28
CA LYS A 38 21.96 -7.27 -18.86
C LYS A 38 23.00 -6.21 -19.16
N SER A 39 22.83 -5.54 -20.31
CA SER A 39 23.67 -4.40 -20.68
C SER A 39 23.59 -3.27 -19.64
N TRP A 40 24.71 -2.60 -19.37
CA TRP A 40 24.76 -1.42 -18.51
C TRP A 40 23.77 -0.32 -18.88
N ALA A 41 23.50 -0.13 -20.18
CA ALA A 41 22.51 0.82 -20.66
C ALA A 41 21.09 0.50 -20.16
N HIS A 42 20.72 -0.79 -20.09
CA HIS A 42 19.43 -1.23 -19.55
C HIS A 42 19.32 -0.96 -18.05
N ILE A 43 20.39 -1.21 -17.29
CA ILE A 43 20.44 -0.97 -15.85
C ILE A 43 20.31 0.54 -15.59
N ALA A 44 21.09 1.36 -16.28
CA ALA A 44 21.03 2.82 -16.17
C ALA A 44 19.64 3.36 -16.54
N MET A 45 19.03 2.85 -17.61
CA MET A 45 17.68 3.21 -18.02
C MET A 45 16.65 2.87 -16.92
N MET A 46 16.69 1.67 -16.34
CA MET A 46 15.77 1.31 -15.24
C MET A 46 15.96 2.19 -14.00
N LEU A 47 17.21 2.51 -13.65
CA LEU A 47 17.53 3.39 -12.53
C LEU A 47 17.02 4.82 -12.74
N LEU A 48 16.94 5.30 -13.99
CA LEU A 48 16.36 6.61 -14.32
C LEU A 48 14.83 6.57 -14.43
N VAL A 49 14.28 5.54 -15.08
CA VAL A 49 12.83 5.42 -15.33
C VAL A 49 12.04 5.24 -14.04
N THR A 50 12.57 4.47 -13.08
CA THR A 50 11.89 4.19 -11.80
C THR A 50 11.59 5.47 -10.99
N PRO A 51 12.56 6.36 -10.68
CA PRO A 51 12.28 7.62 -10.00
C PRO A 51 11.45 8.58 -10.87
N LEU A 52 11.64 8.59 -12.20
CA LEU A 52 10.83 9.43 -13.10
C LEU A 52 9.35 9.05 -13.08
N ALA A 53 9.01 7.76 -13.02
CA ALA A 53 7.63 7.31 -12.89
C ALA A 53 7.00 7.80 -11.58
N CYS A 54 7.74 7.74 -10.47
CA CYS A 54 7.30 8.27 -9.17
C CYS A 54 7.09 9.79 -9.23
N LEU A 55 8.05 10.54 -9.79
CA LEU A 55 7.95 11.99 -9.95
C LEU A 55 6.73 12.38 -10.80
N THR A 56 6.49 11.65 -11.89
CA THR A 56 5.36 11.91 -12.78
C THR A 56 4.03 11.76 -12.02
N ILE A 57 3.89 10.70 -11.23
CA ILE A 57 2.70 10.46 -10.40
C ILE A 57 2.50 11.59 -9.39
N THR A 58 3.55 12.03 -8.70
CA THR A 58 3.45 13.11 -7.71
C THR A 58 3.11 14.46 -8.36
N VAL A 59 3.79 14.80 -9.46
CA VAL A 59 3.57 16.07 -10.18
C VAL A 59 2.13 16.16 -10.71
N LEU A 60 1.54 15.06 -11.20
CA LEU A 60 0.15 15.03 -11.65
C LEU A 60 -0.85 15.45 -10.56
N SER A 61 -0.53 15.17 -9.29
CA SER A 61 -1.32 15.61 -8.13
C SER A 61 -1.07 17.09 -7.82
N ASP A 62 0.18 17.54 -7.94
CA ASP A 62 0.62 18.88 -7.52
C ASP A 62 0.29 20.00 -8.51
N VAL A 63 0.12 19.69 -9.79
CA VAL A 63 -0.28 20.67 -10.82
C VAL A 63 -1.76 21.06 -10.74
N LEU A 64 -2.57 20.39 -9.91
CA LEU A 64 -3.99 20.68 -9.78
C LEU A 64 -4.17 22.02 -9.04
N PRO A 65 -4.82 23.03 -9.65
CA PRO A 65 -4.97 24.34 -9.05
C PRO A 65 -5.84 24.26 -7.80
N LEU A 66 -5.42 24.95 -6.74
CA LEU A 66 -6.15 25.05 -5.47
C LEU A 66 -6.65 26.49 -5.30
N ALA A 67 -7.88 26.63 -4.81
CA ALA A 67 -8.42 27.93 -4.44
C ALA A 67 -7.95 28.31 -3.02
N ASP A 68 -8.29 29.51 -2.56
CA ASP A 68 -8.00 29.88 -1.18
C ASP A 68 -8.74 28.94 -0.23
N PRO A 69 -8.08 28.38 0.81
CA PRO A 69 -8.76 27.54 1.78
C PRO A 69 -9.92 28.23 2.51
N SER A 70 -9.91 29.56 2.60
CA SER A 70 -11.00 30.34 3.20
C SER A 70 -12.29 30.34 2.39
N ASP A 71 -12.22 30.04 1.08
CA ASP A 71 -13.40 29.91 0.21
C ASP A 71 -14.18 28.60 0.44
N GLY A 72 -13.69 27.74 1.36
CA GLY A 72 -14.36 26.54 1.79
C GLY A 72 -14.30 25.37 0.81
N VAL A 73 -15.01 24.30 1.15
CA VAL A 73 -14.93 23.02 0.42
C VAL A 73 -15.55 23.08 -0.97
N GLU A 74 -16.57 23.92 -1.18
CA GLU A 74 -17.28 24.02 -2.47
C GLU A 74 -16.45 24.73 -3.54
N ALA A 75 -15.64 25.72 -3.16
CA ALA A 75 -14.70 26.37 -4.07
C ALA A 75 -13.51 25.44 -4.41
N ASN A 76 -13.14 24.56 -3.48
CA ASN A 76 -11.97 23.68 -3.58
C ASN A 76 -12.29 22.29 -4.18
N LYS A 77 -12.99 22.24 -5.31
CA LYS A 77 -13.32 20.96 -5.99
C LYS A 77 -12.07 20.20 -6.46
N MET A 78 -11.06 20.95 -6.93
CA MET A 78 -9.79 20.37 -7.37
C MET A 78 -8.99 19.74 -6.23
N PHE A 79 -9.15 20.24 -4.99
CA PHE A 79 -8.61 19.58 -3.81
C PHE A 79 -9.20 18.16 -3.66
N GLN A 80 -10.51 17.99 -3.88
CA GLN A 80 -11.14 16.67 -3.80
C GLN A 80 -10.62 15.72 -4.89
N VAL A 81 -10.42 16.21 -6.12
CA VAL A 81 -9.81 15.44 -7.21
C VAL A 81 -8.39 15.00 -6.84
N ARG A 82 -7.59 15.90 -6.27
CA ARG A 82 -6.22 15.64 -5.81
C ARG A 82 -6.17 14.57 -4.71
N GLN A 83 -7.06 14.69 -3.72
CA GLN A 83 -7.18 13.71 -2.63
C GLN A 83 -7.58 12.34 -3.20
N PHE A 84 -8.58 12.30 -4.07
CA PHE A 84 -9.05 11.07 -4.71
C PHE A 84 -7.94 10.39 -5.50
N TYR A 85 -7.24 11.12 -6.36
CA TYR A 85 -6.09 10.61 -7.12
C TYR A 85 -5.03 10.00 -6.19
N THR A 86 -4.66 10.73 -5.14
CA THR A 86 -3.65 10.28 -4.17
C THR A 86 -4.06 8.96 -3.50
N PHE A 87 -5.31 8.86 -3.03
CA PHE A 87 -5.79 7.63 -2.40
C PHE A 87 -5.96 6.46 -3.39
N VAL A 88 -6.27 6.71 -4.67
CA VAL A 88 -6.27 5.65 -5.71
C VAL A 88 -4.87 5.06 -5.84
N ILE A 89 -3.85 5.91 -6.00
CA ILE A 89 -2.45 5.50 -6.15
C ILE A 89 -1.97 4.74 -4.91
N ILE A 90 -2.15 5.29 -3.72
CA ILE A 90 -1.70 4.65 -2.46
C ILE A 90 -2.41 3.30 -2.25
N SER A 91 -3.72 3.23 -2.49
CA SER A 91 -4.48 1.97 -2.37
C SER A 91 -4.01 0.92 -3.37
N PHE A 92 -3.69 1.34 -4.61
CA PHE A 92 -3.17 0.45 -5.64
C PHE A 92 -1.79 -0.10 -5.27
N LEU A 93 -0.86 0.78 -4.86
CA LEU A 93 0.49 0.40 -4.47
C LEU A 93 0.48 -0.53 -3.25
N CYS A 94 -0.33 -0.22 -2.24
CA CYS A 94 -0.51 -1.07 -1.07
C CYS A 94 -1.03 -2.46 -1.49
N ALA A 95 -2.06 -2.52 -2.34
CA ALA A 95 -2.60 -3.79 -2.81
C ALA A 95 -1.60 -4.60 -3.67
N GLN A 96 -0.77 -3.94 -4.49
CA GLN A 96 0.31 -4.60 -5.22
C GLN A 96 1.39 -5.14 -4.26
N GLN A 97 1.76 -4.38 -3.24
CA GLN A 97 2.73 -4.82 -2.21
C GLN A 97 2.25 -6.11 -1.53
N PHE A 98 0.99 -6.15 -1.09
CA PHE A 98 0.40 -7.34 -0.49
C PHE A 98 0.36 -8.53 -1.46
N ARG A 99 0.02 -8.28 -2.72
CA ARG A 99 0.01 -9.33 -3.76
C ARG A 99 1.40 -9.89 -4.02
N THR A 100 2.45 -9.06 -4.00
CA THR A 100 3.84 -9.53 -4.17
C THR A 100 4.36 -10.30 -2.96
N SER A 101 3.92 -9.92 -1.75
CA SER A 101 4.32 -10.57 -0.49
C SER A 101 3.56 -11.88 -0.25
N VAL A 102 2.26 -11.94 -0.59
CA VAL A 102 1.39 -13.10 -0.35
C VAL A 102 1.02 -13.76 -1.68
N ARG A 103 2.00 -14.40 -2.32
CA ARG A 103 1.81 -15.06 -3.62
C ARG A 103 0.79 -16.21 -3.60
N ALA A 104 0.53 -16.79 -2.43
CA ALA A 104 -0.44 -17.87 -2.24
C ALA A 104 -1.90 -17.44 -2.49
N LEU A 105 -2.20 -16.13 -2.43
CA LEU A 105 -3.55 -15.58 -2.62
C LEU A 105 -3.60 -14.70 -3.88
N PRO A 106 -4.02 -15.25 -5.04
CA PRO A 106 -4.00 -14.51 -6.29
C PRO A 106 -5.02 -13.38 -6.28
N TYR A 107 -4.53 -12.13 -6.25
CA TYR A 107 -5.36 -10.94 -6.40
C TYR A 107 -5.27 -10.42 -7.85
N PRO A 108 -6.31 -10.59 -8.69
CA PRO A 108 -6.26 -10.16 -10.09
C PRO A 108 -6.19 -8.64 -10.23
N ASN A 109 -5.32 -8.16 -11.14
CA ASN A 109 -5.02 -6.73 -11.35
C ASN A 109 -6.26 -5.86 -11.56
N TRP A 110 -7.22 -6.31 -12.36
CA TRP A 110 -8.45 -5.54 -12.59
C TRP A 110 -9.25 -5.33 -11.30
N ARG A 111 -9.33 -6.35 -10.43
CA ARG A 111 -10.01 -6.21 -9.13
C ARG A 111 -9.23 -5.30 -8.19
N VAL A 112 -7.89 -5.35 -8.23
CA VAL A 112 -7.04 -4.39 -7.49
C VAL A 112 -7.39 -2.97 -7.89
N VAL A 113 -7.36 -2.65 -9.19
CA VAL A 113 -7.69 -1.31 -9.72
C VAL A 113 -9.09 -0.88 -9.29
N ARG A 114 -10.10 -1.73 -9.51
CA ARG A 114 -11.49 -1.44 -9.12
C ARG A 114 -11.60 -1.17 -7.61
N ASN A 115 -11.00 -2.02 -6.79
CA ASN A 115 -11.11 -1.91 -5.34
C ASN A 115 -10.35 -0.66 -4.83
N SER A 116 -9.20 -0.32 -5.42
CA SER A 116 -8.47 0.92 -5.12
C SER A 116 -9.30 2.19 -5.40
N ILE A 117 -10.07 2.20 -6.50
CA ILE A 117 -11.00 3.28 -6.82
C ILE A 117 -12.12 3.39 -5.77
N VAL A 118 -12.72 2.26 -5.39
CA VAL A 118 -13.79 2.22 -4.37
C VAL A 118 -13.27 2.69 -3.01
N ILE A 119 -12.11 2.18 -2.58
CA ILE A 119 -11.48 2.58 -1.31
C ILE A 119 -11.20 4.08 -1.31
N ALA A 120 -10.62 4.61 -2.38
CA ALA A 120 -10.34 6.04 -2.50
C ALA A 120 -11.61 6.89 -2.42
N PHE A 121 -12.68 6.48 -3.10
CA PHE A 121 -13.97 7.16 -3.03
C PHE A 121 -14.52 7.19 -1.60
N LEU A 122 -14.51 6.05 -0.89
CA LEU A 122 -14.98 5.97 0.49
C LEU A 122 -14.15 6.83 1.44
N THR A 123 -12.82 6.79 1.33
CA THR A 123 -11.91 7.60 2.16
C THR A 123 -12.13 9.10 1.92
N VAL A 124 -12.24 9.53 0.67
CA VAL A 124 -12.50 10.94 0.34
C VAL A 124 -13.89 11.37 0.80
N ALA A 125 -14.90 10.51 0.70
CA ALA A 125 -16.24 10.79 1.21
C ALA A 125 -16.24 11.03 2.74
N VAL A 126 -15.47 10.25 3.50
CA VAL A 126 -15.28 10.47 4.95
C VAL A 126 -14.63 11.83 5.22
N LEU A 127 -13.55 12.15 4.51
CA LEU A 127 -12.87 13.45 4.65
C LEU A 127 -13.75 14.63 4.24
N TYR A 128 -14.56 14.48 3.19
CA TYR A 128 -15.50 15.49 2.73
C TYR A 128 -16.60 15.72 3.76
N GLY A 129 -17.17 14.64 4.32
CA GLY A 129 -18.14 14.74 5.41
C GLY A 129 -17.56 15.43 6.66
N LEU A 130 -16.31 15.12 7.00
CA LEU A 130 -15.61 15.82 8.08
C LEU A 130 -15.39 17.30 7.76
N ALA A 131 -14.99 17.65 6.54
CA ALA A 131 -14.84 19.04 6.12
C ALA A 131 -16.15 19.83 6.22
N LEU A 132 -17.28 19.21 5.91
CA LEU A 132 -18.60 19.83 6.09
C LEU A 132 -18.98 20.00 7.57
N TRP A 133 -18.54 19.08 8.43
CA TRP A 133 -18.88 19.10 9.85
C TRP A 133 -17.99 20.02 10.70
N THR A 134 -16.67 19.99 10.46
CA THR A 134 -15.69 20.74 11.25
C THR A 134 -15.21 22.03 10.58
N GLY A 135 -15.56 22.24 9.31
CA GLY A 135 -15.03 23.31 8.48
C GLY A 135 -13.83 22.85 7.62
N PHE A 136 -13.61 23.58 6.53
CA PHE A 136 -12.50 23.36 5.61
C PHE A 136 -11.38 24.39 5.87
N PRO A 137 -10.09 24.00 5.83
CA PRO A 137 -9.57 22.64 5.62
C PRO A 137 -9.59 21.79 6.89
N VAL A 138 -9.76 20.48 6.72
CA VAL A 138 -9.67 19.52 7.84
C VAL A 138 -8.23 19.47 8.36
N PRO A 139 -7.98 19.75 9.65
CA PRO A 139 -6.63 19.72 10.21
C PRO A 139 -6.09 18.29 10.17
N PHE A 140 -4.81 18.13 9.79
CA PHE A 140 -4.15 16.82 9.71
C PHE A 140 -4.93 15.77 8.88
N SER A 141 -5.54 16.21 7.76
CA SER A 141 -6.41 15.38 6.91
C SER A 141 -5.85 13.98 6.59
N ILE A 142 -4.56 13.85 6.30
CA ILE A 142 -3.91 12.56 6.04
C ILE A 142 -3.98 11.64 7.26
N ILE A 143 -3.65 12.14 8.46
CA ILE A 143 -3.67 11.37 9.70
C ILE A 143 -5.09 10.91 10.03
N ILE A 144 -6.06 11.79 9.82
CA ILE A 144 -7.49 11.48 10.03
C ILE A 144 -8.01 10.47 9.01
N ALA A 145 -7.51 10.53 7.77
CA ALA A 145 -7.91 9.60 6.71
C ALA A 145 -7.38 8.18 6.92
N ILE A 146 -6.15 8.03 7.44
CA ILE A 146 -5.47 6.73 7.57
C ILE A 146 -6.31 5.67 8.27
N PRO A 147 -6.93 5.90 9.45
CA PRO A 147 -7.77 4.90 10.10
C PRO A 147 -8.92 4.41 9.20
N SER A 148 -9.64 5.33 8.55
CA SER A 148 -10.73 4.97 7.64
C SER A 148 -10.22 4.18 6.42
N TRP A 149 -9.10 4.62 5.85
CA TRP A 149 -8.45 3.98 4.71
C TRP A 149 -7.98 2.56 5.05
N VAL A 150 -7.33 2.36 6.20
CA VAL A 150 -6.88 1.05 6.71
C VAL A 150 -8.07 0.10 6.87
N VAL A 151 -9.19 0.58 7.41
CA VAL A 151 -10.40 -0.23 7.54
C VAL A 151 -10.93 -0.65 6.17
N PHE A 152 -11.07 0.29 5.22
CA PHE A 152 -11.59 -0.02 3.89
C PHE A 152 -10.69 -0.98 3.10
N ILE A 153 -9.37 -0.77 3.12
CA ILE A 153 -8.44 -1.65 2.40
C ILE A 153 -8.39 -3.06 3.02
N THR A 154 -8.41 -3.15 4.35
CA THR A 154 -8.41 -4.45 5.05
C THR A 154 -9.69 -5.22 4.77
N ILE A 155 -10.85 -4.56 4.85
CA ILE A 155 -12.14 -5.18 4.50
C ILE A 155 -12.13 -5.63 3.03
N SER A 156 -11.66 -4.80 2.11
CA SER A 156 -11.59 -5.15 0.70
C SER A 156 -10.70 -6.37 0.43
N MET A 157 -9.54 -6.44 1.09
CA MET A 157 -8.62 -7.58 0.97
C MET A 157 -9.21 -8.84 1.59
N ALA A 158 -9.78 -8.73 2.79
CA ALA A 158 -10.45 -9.83 3.46
C ALA A 158 -11.57 -10.42 2.60
N ILE A 159 -12.38 -9.58 1.95
CA ILE A 159 -13.46 -10.04 1.06
C ILE A 159 -12.89 -10.81 -0.15
N GLU A 160 -11.86 -10.28 -0.83
CA GLU A 160 -11.26 -10.97 -2.00
C GLU A 160 -10.59 -12.28 -1.60
N TRP A 161 -9.88 -12.31 -0.47
CA TRP A 161 -9.19 -13.51 0.01
C TRP A 161 -10.16 -14.55 0.57
N LEU A 162 -11.18 -14.14 1.33
CA LEU A 162 -12.20 -15.06 1.84
C LEU A 162 -12.99 -15.72 0.70
N ARG A 163 -13.24 -14.98 -0.40
CA ARG A 163 -13.85 -15.56 -1.61
C ARG A 163 -12.98 -16.65 -2.21
N LEU A 164 -11.66 -16.44 -2.29
CA LEU A 164 -10.73 -17.42 -2.85
C LEU A 164 -10.60 -18.66 -1.96
N ILE A 165 -10.55 -18.46 -0.64
CA ILE A 165 -10.50 -19.52 0.36
C ILE A 165 -11.77 -20.38 0.29
N ARG A 166 -12.95 -19.75 0.27
CA ARG A 166 -14.23 -20.47 0.14
C ARG A 166 -14.35 -21.26 -1.16
N GLN A 167 -13.72 -20.79 -2.23
CA GLN A 167 -13.72 -21.47 -3.53
C GLN A 167 -12.72 -22.65 -3.56
N ASN A 168 -11.67 -22.63 -2.73
CA ASN A 168 -10.61 -23.62 -2.72
C ASN A 168 -10.25 -24.02 -1.26
N PRO A 169 -10.95 -24.99 -0.66
CA PRO A 169 -10.77 -25.37 0.75
C PRO A 169 -9.38 -25.92 1.09
N GLY A 170 -8.49 -26.15 0.11
CA GLY A 170 -7.09 -26.53 0.34
C GLY A 170 -6.10 -25.36 0.51
N ILE A 171 -6.53 -24.11 0.28
CA ILE A 171 -5.63 -22.94 0.35
C ILE A 171 -5.43 -22.45 1.80
N GLU A 172 -6.36 -22.72 2.71
CA GLU A 172 -6.28 -22.29 4.12
C GLU A 172 -5.01 -22.82 4.81
N THR A 173 -4.68 -24.09 4.58
CA THR A 173 -3.48 -24.73 5.13
C THR A 173 -2.20 -24.16 4.52
N MET A 174 -2.23 -23.78 3.24
CA MET A 174 -1.10 -23.14 2.55
C MET A 174 -0.85 -21.71 3.04
N VAL A 175 -1.91 -20.93 3.30
CA VAL A 175 -1.81 -19.58 3.89
C VAL A 175 -1.29 -19.65 5.32
N LEU A 176 -1.80 -20.57 6.14
CA LEU A 176 -1.30 -20.78 7.51
C LEU A 176 0.16 -21.22 7.56
N ASN A 177 0.61 -22.02 6.58
CA ASN A 177 2.02 -22.41 6.49
C ASN A 177 2.92 -21.28 5.98
N THR A 178 2.42 -20.42 5.07
CA THR A 178 3.16 -19.25 4.58
C THR A 178 3.30 -18.18 5.65
N ALA A 179 2.32 -18.05 6.55
CA ALA A 179 2.37 -17.11 7.69
C ALA A 179 3.24 -17.60 8.87
N LYS A 180 3.65 -18.87 8.87
CA LYS A 180 4.50 -19.49 9.90
C LYS A 180 6.00 -19.45 9.59
N VAL A 181 6.37 -19.10 8.36
CA VAL A 181 7.75 -18.88 7.92
C VAL A 181 8.13 -17.44 8.22
#